data_AF-A0A966THP0-F1
#
_entry.id   AF-A0A966THP0-F1
#
_cell.length_a   1.000
_cell.length_b   1.000
_cell.length_c   1.000
_cell.angle_alpha   90.00
_cell.angle_beta   90.00
_cell.angle_gamma   90.00
#
_symmetry.space_group_name_H-M   'P 1'
#
loop_
_entity.id
_entity.type
_entity.pdbx_description
1 polymer ?
#
loop_
_entity_poly.entity_id
_entity_poly.type
_entity_poly.pdbx_seq_one_letter_code
_entity_poly.pdbx_strand_id
1 'polypeptide(L)' 'KATAATISNDGTTGETHLRHRAHVSEGKLYYKGKLVAEKAPLKAK' A
#
# COMPACT_ATOMS: atom_id res chain seq x y z
N LYS A 1 0.01 -6.68 25.56
CA LYS A 1 -0.38 -7.67 24.54
C LYS A 1 -0.20 -7.03 23.17
N ALA A 2 0.62 -7.59 22.28
CA ALA A 2 0.73 -7.10 20.90
C ALA A 2 -0.49 -7.58 20.10
N THR A 3 -1.24 -6.67 19.49
CA THR A 3 -2.35 -7.00 18.59
C THR A 3 -1.83 -7.21 17.17
N ALA A 4 -2.25 -8.30 16.53
CA ALA A 4 -1.90 -8.56 15.13
C ALA A 4 -2.44 -7.47 14.21
N ALA A 5 -1.63 -7.08 13.22
CA ALA A 5 -2.02 -6.12 12.20
C ALA A 5 -3.12 -6.69 11.28
N THR A 6 -4.10 -5.86 10.92
CA THR A 6 -5.09 -6.23 9.90
C THR A 6 -4.52 -5.99 8.52
N ILE A 7 -4.54 -7.05 7.71
CA ILE A 7 -3.98 -7.09 6.37
C ILE A 7 -5.12 -7.24 5.35
N SER A 8 -4.99 -6.62 4.18
CA SER A 8 -6.00 -6.66 3.11
C SER A 8 -5.30 -6.70 1.75
N ASN A 9 -5.96 -7.25 0.73
CA ASN A 9 -5.42 -7.30 -0.63
C ASN A 9 -5.87 -6.06 -1.41
N ASP A 10 -4.94 -5.49 -2.17
CA ASP A 10 -5.27 -4.42 -3.09
C ASP A 10 -5.98 -4.97 -4.33
N GLY A 11 -7.08 -4.31 -4.73
CA GLY A 11 -7.89 -4.77 -5.86
C GLY A 11 -7.26 -4.54 -7.24
N THR A 12 -6.21 -3.71 -7.34
CA THR A 12 -5.58 -3.38 -8.62
C THR A 12 -4.28 -4.14 -8.82
N THR A 13 -3.44 -4.23 -7.78
CA THR A 13 -2.13 -4.87 -7.89
C THR A 13 -2.13 -6.31 -7.39
N GLY A 14 -3.16 -6.72 -6.64
CA GLY A 14 -3.21 -8.03 -5.99
C GLY A 14 -2.26 -8.15 -4.80
N GLU A 15 -1.54 -7.08 -4.45
CA GLU A 15 -0.59 -7.10 -3.34
C GLU A 15 -1.28 -6.96 -1.98
N THR A 16 -0.69 -7.62 -1.01
CA THR A 16 -1.14 -7.63 0.37
C THR A 16 -0.60 -6.41 1.13
N HIS A 17 -1.48 -5.56 1.67
CA HIS A 17 -1.11 -4.32 2.35
C HIS A 17 -1.81 -4.15 3.71
N LEU A 18 -1.30 -3.26 4.55
CA LEU A 18 -1.95 -2.92 5.81
C LEU A 18 -3.29 -2.24 5.52
N ARG A 19 -4.35 -2.70 6.19
CA ARG A 19 -5.68 -2.13 6.00
C ARG A 19 -5.65 -0.62 6.29
N HIS A 20 -6.26 0.15 5.39
CA HIS A 20 -6.28 1.63 5.42
C HIS A 20 -4.92 2.32 5.28
N ARG A 21 -3.89 1.65 4.76
CA ARG A 21 -2.62 2.28 4.37
C ARG A 21 -2.41 2.21 2.86
N ALA A 22 -1.71 3.21 2.34
CA ALA A 22 -1.18 3.17 0.99
C ALA A 22 0.06 2.25 0.95
N HIS A 23 0.30 1.63 -0.20
CA HIS A 23 1.45 0.80 -0.47
C HIS A 23 2.08 1.19 -1.81
N VAL A 24 3.33 0.76 -1.99
CA VAL A 24 4.07 1.01 -3.22
C VAL A 24 4.14 -0.29 -4.00
N SER A 25 3.62 -0.28 -5.23
CA SER A 25 3.66 -1.40 -6.17
C SER A 25 4.31 -0.89 -7.46
N GLU A 26 5.32 -1.59 -7.95
CA GLU A 26 6.02 -1.24 -9.21
C GLU A 26 6.49 0.23 -9.29
N GLY A 27 6.90 0.80 -8.15
CA GLY A 27 7.38 2.19 -8.07
C GLY A 27 6.29 3.27 -8.04
N LYS A 28 5.01 2.88 -8.05
CA LYS A 28 3.83 3.75 -7.97
C LYS A 28 3.16 3.61 -6.61
N LEU A 29 2.51 4.67 -6.13
CA LEU A 29 1.79 4.68 -4.86
C LEU A 29 0.31 4.34 -5.09
N TYR A 30 -0.18 3.31 -4.42
CA TYR A 30 -1.56 2.85 -4.51
C TYR A 30 -2.26 2.95 -3.16
N TYR A 31 -3.56 3.27 -3.20
CA TYR A 31 -4.44 3.24 -2.04
C TYR A 31 -5.83 2.78 -2.45
N LYS A 32 -6.32 1.71 -1.82
CA LYS A 32 -7.66 1.15 -2.08
C LYS A 32 -7.91 0.89 -3.58
N GLY A 33 -6.93 0.30 -4.28
CA GLY A 33 -7.04 0.02 -5.71
C GLY A 33 -7.05 1.27 -6.60
N LYS A 34 -6.50 2.38 -6.14
CA LYS A 34 -6.38 3.60 -6.94
C LYS A 34 -4.94 4.06 -6.97
N LEU A 35 -4.46 4.43 -8.16
CA LEU A 35 -3.18 5.09 -8.34
C LEU A 35 -3.26 6.48 -7.72
N VAL A 36 -2.50 6.71 -6.66
CA VAL A 36 -2.43 8.00 -5.95
C VAL A 36 -1.27 8.84 -6.50
N ALA A 37 -0.14 8.21 -6.81
CA ALA A 37 1.00 8.88 -7.41
C ALA A 37 1.74 7.94 -8.36
N GLU A 38 2.11 8.45 -9.52
CA GLU A 38 2.93 7.71 -10.50
C GLU A 38 4.36 7.48 -10.03
N LYS A 39 4.83 8.31 -9.09
CA LYS A 39 6.13 8.18 -8.45
C LYS A 39 5.91 8.02 -6.96
N ALA A 40 6.26 6.85 -6.43
CA ALA A 40 6.27 6.64 -5.00
C ALA A 40 7.23 7.64 -4.34
N PRO A 41 6.85 8.25 -3.20
CA PRO A 41 7.77 9.08 -2.45
C PRO A 41 8.96 8.20 -2.04
N LEU A 42 10.17 8.60 -2.44
CA LEU A 42 11.41 8.02 -1.94
C LEU A 42 11.29 8.07 -0.42
N LYS A 43 11.26 6.90 0.25
CA LYS A 43 11.26 6.86 1.71
C LYS A 43 12.43 7.73 2.18
N ALA A 44 12.13 8.88 2.78
CA ALA A 44 13.14 9.63 3.49
C ALA A 44 13.64 8.71 4.60
N LYS A 45 14.93 8.39 4.54
CA LYS A 45 15.61 7.49 5.48
C LYS A 45 15.67 8.13 6.86
#